data_AF-A0A9J5WYV2-F1
#
_entry.id   AF-A0A9J5WYV2-F1
#
_cell.length_a   1.000
_cell.length_b   1.000
_cell.length_c   1.000
_cell.angle_alpha   90.00
_cell.angle_beta   90.00
_cell.angle_gamma   90.00
#
_symmetry.space_group_name_H-M   'P 1'
#
loop_
_entity.id
_entity.type
_entity.pdbx_description
1 polymer ?
#
loop_
_entity_poly.entity_id
_entity_poly.type
_entity_poly.pdbx_seq_one_letter_code
_entity_poly.pdbx_strand_id
1 'polypeptide(L)'
;MNASARLLYGLLISRIMVDTLVDFSGYKHVEISSTYDSRTFSSMCYTLVGNQWYKKDSVKERVETVRVTKVSVDYASLLLKDMKDVKARLLTIEDGLKTNIDVEKHHPVVDGLKQGVSTINKLIHQVDNLKARVDFFNTNLTIFVQTSYSNFSRNVEHSYNSCCIMFSTQ
;
A
#
# COMPACT_ATOMS: atom_id res chain seq x y z
N MET A 1 21.06 11.48 -2.61
CA MET A 1 20.37 11.10 -1.34
C MET A 1 18.95 11.65 -1.38
N ASN A 2 17.92 10.80 -1.19
CA ASN A 2 16.51 11.15 -1.42
C ASN A 2 15.89 11.99 -0.28
N ALA A 3 15.33 13.15 -0.62
CA ALA A 3 14.63 14.04 0.32
C ALA A 3 13.40 13.38 1.00
N SER A 4 12.71 12.49 0.27
CA SER A 4 11.56 11.74 0.76
C SER A 4 11.87 10.76 1.90
N ALA A 5 13.10 10.22 1.95
CA ALA A 5 13.51 9.37 3.06
C ALA A 5 13.63 10.18 4.37
N ARG A 6 14.11 11.43 4.30
CA ARG A 6 14.30 12.30 5.48
C ARG A 6 12.99 12.61 6.21
N LEU A 7 11.88 12.71 5.49
CA LEU A 7 10.56 13.01 6.04
C LEU A 7 9.95 11.81 6.79
N LEU A 8 10.09 10.59 6.23
CA LEU A 8 9.64 9.36 6.90
C LEU A 8 10.39 9.15 8.21
N TYR A 9 11.71 9.38 8.21
CA TYR A 9 12.50 9.35 9.44
C TYR A 9 12.09 10.47 10.40
N GLY A 10 11.88 11.70 9.91
CA GLY A 10 11.43 12.83 10.75
C GLY A 10 10.10 12.55 11.45
N LEU A 11 9.09 12.06 10.72
CA LEU A 11 7.79 11.72 11.28
C LEU A 11 7.85 10.53 12.24
N LEU A 12 8.66 9.51 11.93
CA LEU A 12 8.87 8.37 12.83
C LEU A 12 9.56 8.81 14.12
N ILE A 13 10.57 9.68 14.03
CA ILE A 13 11.27 10.24 15.18
C ILE A 13 10.32 11.10 16.02
N SER A 14 9.56 12.01 15.40
CA SER A 14 8.55 12.81 16.11
C SER A 14 7.52 11.92 16.82
N ARG A 15 7.10 10.83 16.19
CA ARG A 15 6.15 9.88 16.80
C ARG A 15 6.74 9.11 17.96
N ILE A 16 7.98 8.62 17.83
CA ILE A 16 8.71 8.00 18.95
C ILE A 16 8.82 8.99 20.09
N MET A 17 9.17 10.25 19.82
CA MET A 17 9.30 11.29 20.84
C MET A 17 7.99 11.59 21.59
N VAL A 18 6.86 11.64 20.86
CA VAL A 18 5.52 11.83 21.47
C VAL A 18 5.07 10.60 22.26
N ASP A 19 5.25 9.40 21.70
CA ASP A 19 4.77 8.16 22.32
C ASP A 19 5.64 7.72 23.51
N THR A 20 6.93 8.10 23.55
CA THR A 20 7.85 7.75 24.66
C THR A 20 7.88 8.78 25.79
N LEU A 21 7.12 9.88 25.71
CA LEU A 21 7.07 10.94 26.73
C LEU A 21 8.46 11.44 27.14
N VAL A 22 9.39 11.53 26.19
CA VAL A 22 10.73 12.03 26.47
C VAL A 22 10.61 13.52 26.80
N ASP A 23 11.06 13.90 28.00
CA ASP A 23 11.07 15.29 28.43
C ASP A 23 12.16 16.06 27.69
N PHE A 24 11.73 17.00 26.83
CA PHE A 24 12.62 17.89 26.09
C PHE A 24 12.82 19.25 26.76
N SER A 25 12.29 19.47 27.96
CA SER A 25 12.38 20.76 28.67
C SER A 25 13.82 21.24 28.87
N GLY A 26 14.79 20.32 28.96
CA GLY A 26 16.22 20.60 29.07
C GLY A 26 16.93 20.94 27.76
N TYR A 27 16.27 20.78 26.61
CA TYR A 27 16.87 21.05 25.29
C TYR A 27 16.41 22.40 24.76
N LYS A 28 17.36 23.21 24.31
CA LYS A 28 17.06 24.50 23.69
C LYS A 28 16.32 24.27 22.38
N HIS A 29 15.17 24.91 22.20
CA HIS A 29 14.39 24.82 20.96
C HIS A 29 15.27 25.28 19.78
N VAL A 30 15.66 24.34 18.92
CA VAL A 30 16.33 24.66 17.66
C VAL A 30 15.23 24.72 16.60
N GLU A 31 14.98 25.92 16.10
CA GLU A 31 14.09 26.11 14.96
C GLU A 31 14.75 25.50 13.72
N ILE A 32 14.30 24.32 13.32
CA ILE A 32 14.75 23.69 12.08
C ILE A 32 13.99 24.38 10.95
N SER A 33 14.52 25.50 10.46
CA SER A 33 14.04 26.15 9.24
C SER A 33 14.58 25.42 8.00
N SER A 34 14.12 24.19 7.78
CA SER A 34 14.36 23.57 6.49
C SER A 34 13.47 24.25 5.45
N THR A 35 14.07 24.88 4.45
CA THR A 35 13.40 25.27 3.21
C THR A 35 12.93 24.00 2.51
N TYR A 36 11.75 23.52 2.88
CA TYR A 36 11.10 22.44 2.17
C TYR A 36 10.76 22.93 0.77
N ASP A 37 11.10 22.14 -0.24
CA ASP A 37 10.73 22.46 -1.61
C ASP A 37 9.21 22.31 -1.79
N SER A 38 8.67 22.99 -2.80
CA SER A 38 7.24 22.93 -3.13
C SER A 38 6.76 21.50 -3.44
N ARG A 39 7.68 20.63 -3.90
CA ARG A 39 7.45 19.21 -4.15
C ARG A 39 7.12 18.44 -2.88
N THR A 40 7.82 18.73 -1.78
CA THR A 40 7.60 18.09 -0.47
C THR A 40 6.24 18.47 0.11
N PHE A 41 5.88 19.76 0.09
CA PHE A 41 4.56 20.20 0.54
C PHE A 41 3.42 19.60 -0.32
N SER A 42 3.60 19.55 -1.64
CA SER A 42 2.63 18.93 -2.55
C SER A 42 2.42 17.44 -2.24
N SER A 43 3.47 16.71 -1.84
CA SER A 43 3.38 15.30 -1.46
C SER A 43 2.59 15.05 -0.16
N MET A 44 2.50 16.07 0.71
CA MET A 44 1.73 16.04 1.96
C MET A 44 0.31 16.58 1.79
N CYS A 45 -0.18 16.68 0.56
CA CYS A 45 -1.48 17.27 0.23
C CYS A 45 -1.61 18.73 0.65
N TYR A 46 -0.55 19.53 0.59
CA TYR A 46 -0.66 20.99 0.70
C TYR A 46 -0.67 21.64 -0.69
N THR A 47 -1.44 22.71 -0.83
CA THR A 47 -1.52 23.53 -2.05
C THR A 47 -1.14 24.97 -1.71
N LEU A 48 -0.30 25.57 -2.55
CA LEU A 48 0.09 26.96 -2.41
C LEU A 48 -0.98 27.86 -3.04
N VAL A 49 -1.57 28.75 -2.25
CA VAL A 49 -2.53 29.77 -2.70
C VAL A 49 -2.08 31.10 -2.11
N GLY A 50 -1.84 32.12 -2.95
CA GLY A 50 -1.46 33.46 -2.47
C GLY A 50 -0.27 33.47 -1.50
N ASN A 51 0.82 32.76 -1.83
CA ASN A 51 2.02 32.60 -1.00
C ASN A 51 1.82 31.92 0.37
N GLN A 52 0.64 31.36 0.65
CA GLN A 52 0.37 30.56 1.85
C GLN A 52 0.06 29.11 1.47
N TRP A 53 0.56 28.17 2.27
CA TRP A 53 0.31 26.74 2.09
C TRP A 53 -0.96 26.33 2.84
N TYR A 54 -1.93 25.77 2.13
CA TYR A 54 -3.17 25.26 2.70
C TYR A 54 -3.20 23.75 2.59
N LYS A 55 -3.65 23.07 3.65
CA LYS A 55 -3.87 21.62 3.59
C LYS A 55 -5.09 21.37 2.72
N LYS A 56 -4.98 20.49 1.72
CA LYS A 56 -6.06 20.19 0.76
C LYS A 56 -7.33 19.66 1.45
N ASP A 57 -7.21 19.11 2.66
CA ASP A 57 -8.35 18.68 3.48
C ASP A 57 -9.06 19.84 4.20
N SER A 58 -8.39 20.98 4.40
CA SER A 58 -9.02 22.20 4.94
C SER A 58 -9.66 23.07 3.87
N VAL A 59 -9.45 22.73 2.59
CA VAL A 59 -10.09 23.36 1.41
C VAL A 59 -11.18 22.43 0.88
N LYS A 60 -12.06 21.95 1.77
CA LYS A 60 -13.31 21.30 1.42
C LYS A 60 -14.50 22.17 1.80
N GLU A 61 -14.47 23.41 1.34
CA GLU A 61 -15.67 23.99 0.79
C GLU A 61 -15.28 24.73 -0.49
N ARG A 62 -15.79 24.20 -1.60
CA ARG A 62 -15.71 24.67 -2.99
C ARG A 62 -14.55 24.15 -3.86
N VAL A 63 -15.03 23.55 -4.94
CA VAL A 63 -14.42 23.29 -6.25
C VAL A 63 -13.73 21.93 -6.43
N GLU A 64 -14.59 20.96 -6.74
CA GLU A 64 -14.56 20.12 -7.96
C GLU A 64 -13.26 19.38 -8.37
N THR A 65 -13.39 18.05 -8.32
CA THR A 65 -13.00 17.09 -9.37
C THR A 65 -11.70 17.35 -10.14
N VAL A 66 -10.57 16.95 -9.57
CA VAL A 66 -9.37 16.66 -10.38
C VAL A 66 -8.82 15.27 -10.06
N ARG A 67 -8.96 14.42 -11.09
CA ARG A 67 -8.46 13.06 -11.32
C ARG A 67 -7.13 12.76 -10.62
N VAL A 68 -7.12 11.72 -9.80
CA VAL A 68 -5.88 11.08 -9.32
C VAL A 68 -5.50 9.95 -10.26
N THR A 69 -4.22 10.00 -10.65
CA THR A 69 -3.65 9.46 -11.88
C THR A 69 -2.75 8.27 -11.56
N LYS A 70 -3.12 7.12 -12.14
CA LYS A 70 -2.31 6.16 -12.90
C LYS A 70 -1.14 5.35 -12.31
N VAL A 71 -0.66 5.52 -11.07
CA VAL A 71 0.53 4.74 -10.64
C VAL A 71 0.21 3.29 -10.18
N SER A 72 -1.04 3.00 -9.78
CA SER A 72 -1.45 1.66 -9.30
C SER A 72 -1.86 0.69 -10.44
N VAL A 73 -2.15 1.21 -11.63
CA VAL A 73 -2.73 0.42 -12.74
C VAL A 73 -1.67 -0.44 -13.45
N ASP A 74 -0.42 0.02 -13.48
CA ASP A 74 0.63 -0.63 -14.29
C ASP A 74 1.14 -1.93 -13.65
N TYR A 75 1.19 -2.03 -12.33
CA TYR A 75 1.59 -3.27 -11.65
C TYR A 75 0.50 -4.34 -11.65
N ALA A 76 -0.76 -3.93 -11.47
CA ALA A 76 -1.89 -4.85 -11.52
C ALA A 76 -2.09 -5.42 -12.94
N SER A 77 -1.89 -4.59 -13.98
CA SER A 77 -1.99 -5.04 -15.37
C SER A 77 -0.83 -5.96 -15.79
N LEU A 78 0.39 -5.72 -15.28
CA LEU A 78 1.54 -6.60 -15.50
C LEU A 78 1.32 -7.98 -14.86
N LEU A 79 0.89 -8.03 -13.59
CA LEU A 79 0.59 -9.29 -12.90
C LEU A 79 -0.56 -10.06 -13.56
N LEU A 80 -1.60 -9.36 -14.03
CA LEU A 80 -2.71 -9.98 -14.74
C LEU A 80 -2.27 -10.57 -16.09
N LYS A 81 -1.31 -9.93 -16.77
CA LYS A 81 -0.74 -10.40 -18.03
C LYS A 81 0.07 -11.68 -17.80
N ASP A 82 0.96 -11.68 -16.80
CA ASP A 82 1.79 -12.85 -16.48
C ASP A 82 0.91 -14.04 -16.05
N MET A 83 -0.15 -13.80 -15.29
CA MET A 83 -1.11 -14.84 -14.89
C MET A 83 -1.84 -15.45 -16.10
N LYS A 84 -2.23 -14.62 -17.08
CA LYS A 84 -2.87 -15.10 -18.32
C LYS A 84 -1.92 -15.94 -19.15
N ASP A 85 -0.65 -15.55 -19.24
CA ASP A 85 0.37 -16.29 -19.99
C ASP A 85 0.64 -17.67 -19.37
N VAL A 86 0.82 -17.72 -18.04
CA VAL A 86 0.99 -18.99 -17.31
C VAL A 86 -0.22 -19.91 -17.50
N LYS A 87 -1.45 -19.37 -17.43
CA LYS A 87 -2.67 -20.14 -17.66
C LYS A 87 -2.75 -20.68 -19.09
N ALA A 88 -2.36 -19.89 -20.09
CA ALA A 88 -2.36 -20.33 -21.49
C ALA A 88 -1.37 -21.49 -21.70
N ARG A 89 -0.16 -21.40 -21.14
CA ARG A 89 0.85 -22.45 -21.22
C ARG A 89 0.40 -23.76 -20.56
N LEU A 90 -0.32 -23.68 -19.44
CA LEU A 90 -0.91 -24.85 -18.76
C LEU A 90 -1.96 -25.55 -19.63
N LEU A 91 -2.85 -24.78 -20.26
CA LEU A 91 -3.88 -25.35 -21.16
C LEU A 91 -3.26 -26.02 -22.38
N THR A 92 -2.20 -25.45 -22.97
CA THR A 92 -1.48 -26.08 -24.09
C THR A 92 -0.82 -27.40 -23.67
N ILE A 93 -0.26 -27.47 -22.46
CA ILE A 93 0.30 -28.72 -21.93
C ILE A 93 -0.81 -29.76 -21.71
N GLU A 94 -1.96 -29.36 -21.17
CA GLU A 94 -3.11 -30.23 -20.93
C GLU A 94 -3.67 -30.82 -22.24
N ASP A 95 -3.79 -30.00 -23.29
CA ASP A 95 -4.29 -30.45 -24.61
C ASP A 95 -3.28 -31.36 -25.33
N GLY A 96 -1.98 -31.04 -25.24
CA GLY A 96 -0.90 -31.91 -25.69
C GLY A 96 -0.86 -33.24 -24.94
N LEU A 97 -1.27 -33.26 -23.67
CA LEU A 97 -1.39 -34.48 -22.88
C LEU A 97 -2.54 -35.37 -23.38
N LYS A 98 -3.66 -34.73 -23.73
CA LYS A 98 -4.91 -35.41 -24.11
C LYS A 98 -4.84 -36.00 -25.52
N THR A 99 -4.12 -35.36 -26.42
CA THR A 99 -3.90 -35.83 -27.80
C THR A 99 -2.88 -36.96 -27.90
N ASN A 100 -2.01 -37.15 -26.90
CA ASN A 100 -1.04 -38.26 -26.84
C ASN A 100 -1.59 -39.53 -26.16
N ILE A 101 -2.90 -39.59 -25.84
CA ILE A 101 -3.59 -40.81 -25.40
C ILE A 101 -4.30 -41.43 -26.61
N ASP A 102 -3.51 -41.83 -27.58
CA ASP A 102 -3.81 -43.00 -28.41
C ASP A 102 -2.59 -43.91 -28.28
N VAL A 103 -2.77 -45.22 -28.40
CA VAL A 103 -1.74 -46.27 -28.30
C VAL A 103 -1.58 -46.95 -26.92
N GLU A 104 -2.29 -48.07 -26.87
CA GLU A 104 -2.22 -49.31 -26.09
C GLU A 104 -0.82 -49.94 -25.85
N LYS A 105 0.30 -49.19 -25.88
CA LYS A 105 1.68 -49.73 -25.71
C LYS A 105 2.65 -49.01 -24.77
N HIS A 106 2.26 -47.96 -24.04
CA HIS A 106 3.23 -47.17 -23.26
C HIS A 106 2.89 -47.03 -21.76
N HIS A 107 2.89 -48.16 -21.04
CA HIS A 107 2.70 -48.17 -19.57
C HIS A 107 3.65 -47.24 -18.78
N PRO A 108 4.97 -47.15 -19.04
CA PRO A 108 5.86 -46.27 -18.24
C PRO A 108 5.68 -44.78 -18.54
N VAL A 109 5.14 -44.42 -19.72
CA VAL A 109 4.87 -43.01 -20.08
C VAL A 109 3.63 -42.50 -19.34
N VAL A 110 2.62 -43.36 -19.18
CA VAL A 110 1.38 -43.04 -18.44
C VAL A 110 1.67 -42.78 -16.96
N ASP A 111 2.58 -43.53 -16.35
CA ASP A 111 2.98 -43.31 -14.95
C ASP A 111 3.71 -41.98 -14.74
N GLY A 112 4.62 -41.62 -15.66
CA GLY A 112 5.27 -40.30 -15.66
C GLY A 112 4.28 -39.15 -15.83
N LEU A 113 3.28 -39.34 -16.70
CA LEU A 113 2.17 -38.40 -16.91
C LEU A 113 1.35 -38.19 -15.64
N LYS A 114 0.99 -39.30 -14.97
CA LYS A 114 0.20 -39.29 -13.73
C LYS A 114 0.94 -38.58 -12.60
N GLN A 115 2.26 -38.75 -12.51
CA GLN A 115 3.10 -38.03 -11.56
C GLN A 115 3.18 -36.52 -11.90
N GLY A 116 3.27 -36.18 -13.19
CA GLY A 116 3.21 -34.80 -13.67
C GLY A 116 1.91 -34.09 -13.27
N VAL A 117 0.76 -34.73 -13.52
CA VAL A 117 -0.57 -34.22 -13.15
C VAL A 117 -0.70 -34.06 -11.63
N SER A 118 -0.19 -35.01 -10.84
CA SER A 118 -0.18 -34.91 -9.37
C SER A 118 0.63 -33.70 -8.88
N THR A 119 1.77 -33.44 -9.52
CA THR A 119 2.64 -32.30 -9.18
C THR A 119 1.98 -30.98 -9.54
N ILE A 120 1.33 -30.89 -10.71
CA ILE A 120 0.57 -29.72 -11.14
C ILE A 120 -0.58 -29.44 -10.17
N ASN A 121 -1.35 -30.45 -9.75
CA ASN A 121 -2.43 -30.28 -8.78
C ASN A 121 -1.93 -29.76 -7.42
N LYS A 122 -0.76 -30.22 -6.95
CA LYS A 122 -0.12 -29.68 -5.74
C LYS A 122 0.26 -28.20 -5.91
N LEU A 123 0.81 -27.83 -7.07
CA LEU A 123 1.16 -26.45 -7.37
C LEU A 123 -0.08 -25.54 -7.43
N ILE A 124 -1.18 -26.01 -8.04
CA ILE A 124 -2.46 -25.29 -8.07
C ILE A 124 -2.94 -25.01 -6.64
N HIS A 125 -2.93 -26.02 -5.77
CA HIS A 125 -3.30 -25.82 -4.36
C HIS A 125 -2.37 -24.85 -3.61
N GLN A 126 -1.07 -24.87 -3.90
CA GLN A 126 -0.13 -23.90 -3.31
C GLN A 126 -0.40 -22.48 -3.78
N VAL A 127 -0.74 -22.30 -5.06
CA VAL A 127 -1.12 -20.99 -5.62
C VAL A 127 -2.41 -20.49 -5.00
N ASP A 128 -3.43 -21.34 -4.84
CA ASP A 128 -4.69 -20.96 -4.20
C ASP A 128 -4.51 -20.56 -2.73
N ASN A 129 -3.69 -21.29 -1.98
CA ASN A 129 -3.34 -20.96 -0.60
C ASN A 129 -2.58 -19.62 -0.51
N LEU A 130 -1.65 -19.37 -1.44
CA LEU A 130 -0.91 -18.11 -1.50
C LEU A 130 -1.86 -16.94 -1.79
N LYS A 131 -2.78 -17.12 -2.74
CA LYS A 131 -3.80 -16.12 -3.08
C LYS A 131 -4.65 -15.76 -1.86
N ALA A 132 -5.19 -16.77 -1.16
CA ALA A 132 -5.98 -16.55 0.06
C ALA A 132 -5.18 -15.78 1.14
N ARG A 133 -3.89 -16.07 1.27
CA ARG A 133 -3.01 -15.38 2.22
C ARG A 133 -2.73 -13.93 1.82
N VAL A 134 -2.56 -13.65 0.52
CA VAL A 134 -2.41 -12.29 -0.01
C VAL A 134 -3.69 -11.47 0.23
N ASP A 135 -4.86 -12.05 -0.06
CA ASP A 135 -6.15 -11.39 0.16
C ASP A 135 -6.39 -11.07 1.65
N PHE A 136 -6.01 -12.00 2.54
CA PHE A 136 -6.02 -11.79 3.99
C PHE A 136 -5.11 -10.62 4.41
N PHE A 137 -3.87 -10.59 3.94
CA PHE A 137 -2.95 -9.50 4.26
C PHE A 137 -3.42 -8.15 3.73
N ASN A 138 -3.96 -8.10 2.52
CA ASN A 138 -4.47 -6.86 1.92
C ASN A 138 -5.67 -6.30 2.72
N THR A 139 -6.58 -7.18 3.14
CA THR A 139 -7.73 -6.81 3.98
C THR A 139 -7.27 -6.27 5.34
N ASN A 140 -6.36 -6.97 6.01
CA ASN A 140 -5.84 -6.54 7.31
C ASN A 140 -5.04 -5.24 7.23
N LEU A 141 -4.21 -5.07 6.19
CA LEU A 141 -3.47 -3.83 5.97
C LEU A 141 -4.44 -2.65 5.76
N THR A 142 -5.49 -2.85 4.97
CA THR A 142 -6.52 -1.83 4.74
C THR A 142 -7.20 -1.45 6.06
N ILE A 143 -7.63 -2.43 6.86
CA ILE A 143 -8.24 -2.20 8.18
C ILE A 143 -7.26 -1.46 9.11
N PHE A 144 -5.99 -1.88 9.14
CA PHE A 144 -4.97 -1.27 9.99
C PHE A 144 -4.71 0.19 9.62
N VAL A 145 -4.55 0.49 8.33
CA VAL A 145 -4.33 1.85 7.82
C VAL A 145 -5.55 2.73 8.12
N GLN A 146 -6.76 2.24 7.86
CA GLN A 146 -7.99 2.96 8.13
C GLN A 146 -8.17 3.26 9.62
N THR A 147 -7.91 2.27 10.48
CA THR A 147 -7.99 2.42 11.94
C THR A 147 -6.96 3.42 12.45
N SER A 148 -5.72 3.31 11.97
CA SER A 148 -4.63 4.22 12.35
C SER A 148 -4.93 5.67 11.95
N TYR A 149 -5.47 5.87 10.74
CA TYR A 149 -5.85 7.20 10.26
C TYR A 149 -7.03 7.77 11.05
N SER A 150 -8.06 6.95 11.34
CA SER A 150 -9.21 7.35 12.14
C SER A 150 -8.80 7.78 13.56
N ASN A 151 -7.95 6.99 14.21
CA ASN A 151 -7.43 7.31 15.55
C ASN A 151 -6.58 8.59 15.52
N PHE A 152 -5.72 8.75 14.53
CA PHE A 152 -4.94 9.96 14.36
C PHE A 152 -5.83 11.20 14.17
N SER A 153 -6.82 11.11 13.27
CA SER A 153 -7.77 12.19 13.01
C SER A 153 -8.52 12.60 14.27
N ARG A 154 -9.01 11.61 15.05
CA ARG A 154 -9.71 11.85 16.30
C ARG A 154 -8.82 12.56 17.33
N ASN A 155 -7.56 12.15 17.45
CA ASN A 155 -6.62 12.76 18.38
C ASN A 155 -6.28 14.21 17.99
N VAL A 156 -6.14 14.48 16.69
CA VAL A 156 -5.93 15.84 16.17
C VAL A 156 -7.14 16.72 16.43
N GLU A 157 -8.35 16.22 16.17
CA GLU A 157 -9.60 16.94 16.43
C GLU A 157 -9.78 17.25 17.93
N HIS A 158 -9.53 16.26 18.78
CA HIS A 158 -9.57 16.46 20.24
C HIS A 158 -8.58 17.53 20.68
N SER A 159 -7.34 17.47 20.18
CA SER A 159 -6.30 18.46 20.50
C SER A 159 -6.68 19.87 20.03
N TYR A 160 -7.27 19.98 18.84
CA TYR A 160 -7.77 21.25 18.30
C TYR A 160 -8.90 21.82 19.16
N ASN A 161 -9.89 21.00 19.51
CA ASN A 161 -11.00 21.43 20.36
C ASN A 161 -10.54 21.87 21.75
N SER A 162 -9.63 21.14 22.38
CA SER A 162 -9.03 21.56 23.66
C SER A 162 -8.30 22.91 23.55
N CYS A 163 -7.59 23.14 22.44
CA CYS A 163 -6.92 24.41 22.16
C CYS A 163 -7.91 25.57 22.01
N CYS A 164 -8.97 25.40 21.21
CA CYS A 164 -10.00 26.42 21.01
C CYS A 164 -10.71 26.82 22.30
N ILE A 165 -11.00 25.85 23.19
CA ILE A 165 -11.62 26.13 24.50
C ILE A 165 -10.70 27.03 25.35
N MET A 166 -9.40 26.74 25.40
CA MET A 166 -8.45 27.56 26.17
C MET A 166 -8.40 29.02 25.71
N PHE A 167 -8.53 29.27 24.40
CA PHE A 167 -8.51 30.64 23.84
C PHE A 167 -9.85 31.36 23.88
N SER A 168 -10.95 30.66 24.17
CA SER A 168 -12.29 31.27 24.22
C SER A 168 -12.69 31.77 25.62
N THR A 169 -11.90 31.48 26.65
CA THR A 169 -12.14 31.88 28.06
C THR A 169 -11.25 33.04 28.54
N GLN A 170 -10.66 33.82 27.64
CA GLN A 170 -9.98 35.10 27.94
C GLN A 170 -10.83 36.28 27.47
#